data_AF-A0A5N6H7D4-F1
#
_entry.id   AF-A0A5N6H7D4-F1
#
_cell.length_a   1.000
_cell.length_b   1.000
_cell.length_c   1.000
_cell.angle_alpha   90.00
_cell.angle_beta   90.00
_cell.angle_gamma   90.00
#
_symmetry.space_group_name_H-M   'P 1'
#
loop_
_entity.id
_entity.type
_entity.pdbx_description
1 polymer ?
#
loop_
_entity_poly.entity_id
_entity_poly.type
_entity_poly.pdbx_seq_one_letter_code
_entity_poly.pdbx_strand_id
1 'polypeptide(L)'
;MVNDNDDAIQPTKERFDRVLRESYALWSSYVDLEPPFKCTESSGTLYVNGHSTWKTSNGACQLGPKEMHRTLLLATQNAMNVELLDSAPFAEWPGVQRLEGYDEGNYIAVLFLAWAYILSARWFELLSRSLEHRCMIIFKKETSRCEPPLSHTTVQVDIGDDASDDEVHWWNAILSAYEGWGIATVYNGRTYVSPWAVAISGTTVLRTKLPPNAESQPPSSDRALGYLARFCCYKRLYGQCSAALSAALCIPFVWSKSISLPHYNLIPRYMMLSCDVWGIRSLLHGTFFNSDIECNLVAAWISAAFAVIDPILARRLPKLAPLWLGAMLVDNVKAFKPIKAGCVAVELHAAAWTGMIESFITLSSGVSDGKVIRREDECRLLHIIGCGSYARLPVWPWKPFGETLLNDSELEIQKYAQCNCHCLEYRAWYWELADGKYLEARGVDAHQPDDNVTQIESVIKSTSSQRSIDCLSDDLSANPTRGIFGWLRSTGYPANERHVYKHPWFDVGDSDEDGSLDDREDSSKVNEADIRKAVEN
;
A
#
# COMPACT_ATOMS: atom_id res chain seq x y z
N MET A 1 -7.78 -14.32 41.80
CA MET A 1 -8.64 -14.07 40.62
C MET A 1 -8.73 -12.58 40.45
N VAL A 2 -8.08 -12.03 39.43
CA VAL A 2 -8.23 -10.64 39.00
C VAL A 2 -8.89 -10.71 37.63
N ASN A 3 -9.90 -9.88 37.38
CA ASN A 3 -10.53 -9.81 36.06
C ASN A 3 -9.72 -8.85 35.19
N ASP A 4 -8.77 -9.38 34.42
CA ASP A 4 -8.23 -8.67 33.27
C ASP A 4 -9.31 -8.58 32.20
N ASN A 5 -10.11 -7.50 32.26
CA ASN A 5 -11.15 -7.21 31.29
C ASN A 5 -10.50 -6.49 30.10
N ASP A 6 -10.12 -7.26 29.09
CA ASP A 6 -9.13 -6.88 28.08
C ASP A 6 -9.64 -5.89 27.02
N ASP A 7 -9.65 -4.59 27.33
CA ASP A 7 -10.00 -3.53 26.37
C ASP A 7 -8.80 -3.14 25.49
N ALA A 8 -8.71 -3.75 24.30
CA ALA A 8 -7.74 -3.40 23.27
C ALA A 8 -7.87 -1.95 22.73
N ILE A 9 -8.95 -1.23 23.05
CA ILE A 9 -9.17 0.18 22.68
C ILE A 9 -8.51 1.11 23.72
N GLN A 10 -8.18 0.63 24.92
CA GLN A 10 -7.63 1.42 26.03
C GLN A 10 -6.38 0.75 26.65
N PRO A 11 -5.25 0.65 25.92
CA PRO A 11 -4.01 0.13 26.48
C PRO A 11 -3.48 1.06 27.60
N THR A 12 -3.08 0.48 28.73
CA THR A 12 -2.36 1.23 29.78
C THR A 12 -1.01 1.75 29.26
N LYS A 13 -0.42 2.73 29.93
CA LYS A 13 0.90 3.29 29.58
C LYS A 13 1.96 2.19 29.45
N GLU A 14 1.97 1.25 30.39
CA GLU A 14 2.89 0.12 30.45
C GLU A 14 2.62 -0.87 29.31
N ARG A 15 1.34 -1.08 28.94
CA ARG A 15 0.98 -1.91 27.79
C ARG A 15 1.35 -1.24 26.46
N PHE A 16 1.19 0.07 26.32
CA PHE A 16 1.59 0.78 25.10
C PHE A 16 3.11 0.84 24.96
N ASP A 17 3.85 1.25 26.00
CA ASP A 17 5.33 1.28 25.95
C ASP A 17 5.88 -0.13 25.69
N ARG A 18 5.28 -1.16 26.30
CA ARG A 18 5.60 -2.55 25.98
C ARG A 18 5.28 -2.91 24.53
N VAL A 19 4.08 -2.62 24.01
CA VAL A 19 3.72 -2.92 22.60
C VAL A 19 4.61 -2.18 21.61
N LEU A 20 4.95 -0.91 21.85
CA LEU A 20 5.85 -0.14 20.99
C LEU A 20 7.26 -0.76 20.98
N ARG A 21 7.79 -1.17 22.14
CA ARG A 21 9.10 -1.83 22.26
C ARG A 21 9.11 -3.27 21.77
N GLU A 22 8.04 -4.03 21.98
CA GLU A 22 7.85 -5.40 21.45
C GLU A 22 7.80 -5.35 19.92
N SER A 23 6.97 -4.46 19.36
CA SER A 23 6.88 -4.22 17.91
C SER A 23 8.20 -3.70 17.34
N TYR A 24 8.96 -2.90 18.10
CA TYR A 24 10.29 -2.45 17.69
C TYR A 24 11.34 -3.57 17.71
N ALA A 25 11.41 -4.35 18.79
CA ALA A 25 12.34 -5.49 18.87
C ALA A 25 12.03 -6.51 17.77
N LEU A 26 10.74 -6.75 17.51
CA LEU A 26 10.22 -7.55 16.42
C LEU A 26 10.64 -6.97 15.05
N TRP A 27 10.42 -5.67 14.80
CA TRP A 27 10.89 -4.95 13.61
C TRP A 27 12.40 -5.05 13.41
N SER A 28 13.19 -4.95 14.47
CA SER A 28 14.64 -5.08 14.39
C SER A 28 15.04 -6.50 14.00
N SER A 29 14.39 -7.52 14.58
CA SER A 29 14.62 -8.95 14.29
C SER A 29 14.20 -9.42 12.89
N TYR A 30 13.30 -8.70 12.22
CA TYR A 30 12.83 -9.04 10.87
C TYR A 30 13.79 -8.60 9.74
N VAL A 31 14.89 -7.92 10.05
CA VAL A 31 15.64 -7.10 9.07
C VAL A 31 17.12 -7.52 8.96
N ASP A 32 17.39 -8.81 9.20
CA ASP A 32 18.65 -9.47 8.82
C ASP A 32 18.54 -10.22 7.49
N LEU A 33 17.96 -9.55 6.49
CA LEU A 33 18.16 -9.89 5.09
C LEU A 33 19.56 -9.43 4.66
N GLU A 34 20.38 -10.36 4.16
CA GLU A 34 21.72 -10.06 3.65
C GLU A 34 21.65 -9.67 2.15
N PRO A 35 22.01 -8.42 1.76
CA PRO A 35 22.19 -8.05 0.35
C PRO A 35 23.44 -8.73 -0.26
N PRO A 36 23.61 -8.80 -1.60
CA PRO A 36 23.02 -7.93 -2.63
C PRO A 36 21.76 -8.48 -3.33
N PHE A 37 20.70 -7.65 -3.34
CA PHE A 37 19.54 -7.81 -4.21
C PHE A 37 19.84 -7.31 -5.62
N LYS A 38 19.29 -7.97 -6.65
CA LYS A 38 19.37 -7.50 -8.02
C LYS A 38 18.47 -6.27 -8.22
N CYS A 39 19.08 -5.14 -8.55
CA CYS A 39 18.38 -3.87 -8.68
C CYS A 39 18.21 -3.45 -10.15
N THR A 40 17.06 -2.87 -10.49
CA THR A 40 16.69 -2.41 -11.85
C THR A 40 16.35 -0.92 -11.85
N GLU A 41 16.74 -0.20 -12.90
CA GLU A 41 16.52 1.24 -13.03
C GLU A 41 15.43 1.55 -14.08
N SER A 42 14.49 2.44 -13.76
CA SER A 42 13.54 3.02 -14.72
C SER A 42 13.10 4.41 -14.26
N SER A 43 12.86 5.36 -15.18
CA SER A 43 12.41 6.74 -14.92
C SER A 43 12.89 7.38 -13.61
N GLY A 44 14.21 7.50 -13.43
CA GLY A 44 14.81 8.14 -12.24
C GLY A 44 14.60 7.39 -10.91
N THR A 45 14.20 6.13 -10.98
CA THR A 45 13.77 5.30 -9.86
C THR A 45 14.52 3.96 -9.89
N LEU A 46 14.82 3.42 -8.71
CA LEU A 46 15.51 2.15 -8.50
C LEU A 46 14.55 1.15 -7.86
N TYR A 47 14.53 -0.07 -8.37
CA TYR A 47 13.63 -1.13 -7.92
C TYR A 47 14.40 -2.41 -7.60
N VAL A 48 13.80 -3.29 -6.81
CA VAL A 48 14.24 -4.69 -6.58
C VAL A 48 13.19 -5.67 -7.09
N ASN A 49 13.65 -6.81 -7.58
CA ASN A 49 12.78 -7.88 -8.06
C ASN A 49 12.57 -8.96 -7.01
N GLY A 50 11.43 -9.64 -7.11
CA GLY A 50 11.22 -10.95 -6.50
C GLY A 50 10.03 -11.68 -7.11
N HIS A 51 9.70 -12.83 -6.54
CA HIS A 51 8.49 -13.57 -6.89
C HIS A 51 7.83 -14.17 -5.64
N SER A 52 6.51 -14.32 -5.70
CA SER A 52 5.75 -15.12 -4.74
C SER A 52 5.44 -16.50 -5.31
N THR A 53 5.27 -17.46 -4.41
CA THR A 53 4.77 -18.80 -4.73
C THR A 53 3.37 -19.00 -4.14
N TRP A 54 2.50 -19.65 -4.92
CA TRP A 54 1.10 -19.88 -4.60
C TRP A 54 0.75 -21.35 -4.76
N LYS A 55 0.01 -21.88 -3.80
CA LYS A 55 -0.55 -23.24 -3.81
C LYS A 55 -1.85 -23.22 -4.59
N THR A 56 -1.91 -24.11 -5.59
CA THR A 56 -2.97 -24.19 -6.60
C THR A 56 -4.00 -25.29 -6.33
N SER A 57 -3.69 -26.22 -5.42
CA SER A 57 -4.56 -27.34 -5.04
C SER A 57 -4.46 -27.72 -3.56
N ASN A 58 -5.61 -28.09 -3.00
CA ASN A 58 -5.83 -28.69 -1.68
C ASN A 58 -5.97 -30.23 -1.73
N GLY A 59 -5.89 -30.83 -2.91
CA GLY A 59 -6.04 -32.27 -3.13
C GLY A 59 -5.16 -32.81 -4.24
N ALA A 60 -5.49 -33.99 -4.75
CA ALA A 60 -4.75 -34.66 -5.81
C ALA A 60 -5.02 -34.02 -7.18
N CYS A 61 -4.23 -33.03 -7.56
CA CYS A 61 -4.21 -32.44 -8.90
C CYS A 61 -2.78 -32.43 -9.48
N GLN A 62 -2.67 -32.31 -10.80
CA GLN A 62 -1.41 -32.22 -11.55
C GLN A 62 -0.88 -30.78 -11.68
N LEU A 63 -1.70 -29.77 -11.33
CA LEU A 63 -1.27 -28.36 -11.37
C LEU A 63 -0.23 -28.11 -10.27
N GLY A 64 0.97 -27.70 -10.69
CA GLY A 64 2.04 -27.28 -9.79
C GLY A 64 1.76 -25.94 -9.11
N PRO A 65 2.62 -25.48 -8.18
CA PRO A 65 2.50 -24.15 -7.60
C PRO A 65 2.60 -23.08 -8.70
N LYS A 66 1.88 -21.97 -8.51
CA LYS A 66 1.94 -20.81 -9.41
C LYS A 66 2.94 -19.79 -8.87
N GLU A 67 3.81 -19.29 -9.73
CA GLU A 67 4.70 -18.17 -9.42
C GLU A 67 4.10 -16.86 -9.92
N MET A 68 4.26 -15.78 -9.16
CA MET A 68 3.93 -14.42 -9.59
C MET A 68 5.13 -13.50 -9.34
N HIS A 69 5.67 -12.92 -10.39
CA HIS A 69 6.80 -12.01 -10.30
C HIS A 69 6.32 -10.59 -10.00
N ARG A 70 7.04 -9.88 -9.12
CA ARG A 70 6.71 -8.50 -8.71
C ARG A 70 8.00 -7.69 -8.54
N THR A 71 7.93 -6.42 -8.88
CA THR A 71 9.04 -5.46 -8.79
C THR A 71 8.62 -4.37 -7.82
N LEU A 72 9.48 -4.06 -6.84
CA LEU A 72 9.18 -3.20 -5.69
C LEU A 72 10.14 -2.02 -5.64
N LEU A 73 9.64 -0.85 -5.26
CA LEU A 73 10.38 0.41 -5.21
C LEU A 73 11.47 0.37 -4.12
N LEU A 74 12.74 0.44 -4.53
CA LEU A 74 13.88 0.50 -3.61
C LEU A 74 14.29 1.93 -3.29
N ALA A 75 14.38 2.84 -4.28
CA ALA A 75 14.86 4.20 -4.07
C ALA A 75 14.41 5.18 -5.18
N THR A 76 14.39 6.47 -4.88
CA THR A 76 14.00 7.56 -5.82
C THR A 76 15.18 8.54 -6.02
N GLN A 77 15.24 9.27 -7.13
CA GLN A 77 16.22 10.35 -7.30
C GLN A 77 15.88 11.63 -6.50
N ASN A 78 14.62 11.81 -6.11
CA ASN A 78 14.12 13.02 -5.46
C ASN A 78 13.39 12.67 -4.14
N ALA A 79 13.46 13.57 -3.17
CA ALA A 79 12.68 13.52 -1.93
C ALA A 79 11.30 14.17 -2.13
N MET A 80 10.29 13.75 -1.37
CA MET A 80 8.97 14.37 -1.40
C MET A 80 9.01 15.77 -0.77
N ASN A 81 8.55 16.79 -1.51
CA ASN A 81 8.36 18.12 -0.96
C ASN A 81 7.13 18.15 -0.03
N VAL A 82 7.27 18.75 1.15
CA VAL A 82 6.22 18.84 2.18
C VAL A 82 6.14 20.28 2.70
N GLU A 83 4.92 20.81 2.77
CA GLU A 83 4.65 22.18 3.22
C GLU A 83 3.74 22.19 4.43
N LEU A 84 4.03 23.10 5.37
CA LEU A 84 3.26 23.28 6.59
C LEU A 84 2.26 24.43 6.40
N LEU A 85 0.98 24.09 6.30
CA LEU A 85 -0.12 25.01 5.99
C LEU A 85 -1.21 24.94 7.05
N ASP A 86 -1.71 26.09 7.51
CA ASP A 86 -2.82 26.19 8.47
C ASP A 86 -4.15 25.65 7.90
N SER A 87 -4.22 25.43 6.58
CA SER A 87 -5.35 24.85 5.86
C SER A 87 -5.21 23.35 5.55
N ALA A 88 -4.15 22.69 6.07
CA ALA A 88 -3.93 21.27 5.86
C ALA A 88 -5.02 20.38 6.50
N PRO A 89 -5.25 19.15 5.98
CA PRO A 89 -6.04 18.16 6.70
C PRO A 89 -5.50 17.95 8.12
N PHE A 90 -6.40 17.90 9.11
CA PHE A 90 -6.04 17.79 10.53
C PHE A 90 -5.13 18.93 11.04
N ALA A 91 -5.27 20.16 10.53
CA ALA A 91 -4.67 21.36 11.14
C ALA A 91 -5.12 21.54 12.61
N GLU A 92 -6.37 21.19 12.91
CA GLU A 92 -6.83 20.85 14.26
C GLU A 92 -6.88 19.32 14.41
N TRP A 93 -6.34 18.78 15.50
CA TRP A 93 -6.46 17.36 15.83
C TRP A 93 -7.82 17.09 16.50
N PRO A 94 -8.68 16.19 15.97
CA PRO A 94 -10.03 15.95 16.50
C PRO A 94 -10.07 15.15 17.81
N GLY A 95 -8.91 14.80 18.38
CA GLY A 95 -8.79 13.90 19.53
C GLY A 95 -9.04 12.43 19.15
N VAL A 96 -8.82 11.53 20.12
CA VAL A 96 -9.19 10.12 20.01
C VAL A 96 -10.34 9.83 20.95
N GLN A 97 -11.47 9.37 20.40
CA GLN A 97 -12.66 9.09 21.20
C GLN A 97 -12.35 7.99 22.24
N ARG A 98 -12.61 8.30 23.53
CA ARG A 98 -12.29 7.52 24.75
C ARG A 98 -10.86 7.64 25.29
N LEU A 99 -9.99 8.49 24.75
CA LEU A 99 -8.67 8.78 25.35
C LEU A 99 -8.63 10.23 25.89
N GLU A 100 -9.30 10.46 27.03
CA GLU A 100 -9.31 11.77 27.71
C GLU A 100 -7.97 12.04 28.43
N GLY A 101 -7.38 13.23 28.24
CA GLY A 101 -6.07 13.59 28.80
C GLY A 101 -4.87 13.03 28.02
N TYR A 102 -5.07 12.73 26.73
CA TYR A 102 -4.12 12.17 25.78
C TYR A 102 -4.25 12.88 24.42
N ASP A 103 -3.20 12.82 23.60
CA ASP A 103 -3.14 13.45 22.27
C ASP A 103 -3.51 14.95 22.26
N GLU A 104 -3.14 15.69 23.31
CA GLU A 104 -3.43 17.12 23.46
C GLU A 104 -2.55 17.99 22.53
N GLY A 105 -3.16 18.98 21.87
CA GLY A 105 -2.50 19.81 20.86
C GLY A 105 -2.38 19.10 19.51
N ASN A 106 -1.53 19.62 18.61
CA ASN A 106 -1.27 19.01 17.30
C ASN A 106 0.23 18.95 17.01
N TYR A 107 0.72 17.73 16.84
CA TYR A 107 2.13 17.40 16.60
C TYR A 107 2.29 16.46 15.39
N ILE A 108 1.23 16.21 14.62
CA ILE A 108 1.23 15.29 13.47
C ILE A 108 2.41 15.54 12.52
N ALA A 109 2.70 16.80 12.18
CA ALA A 109 3.81 17.16 11.30
C ALA A 109 5.19 16.80 11.90
N VAL A 110 5.40 17.05 13.20
CA VAL A 110 6.64 16.72 13.94
C VAL A 110 6.88 15.21 13.94
N LEU A 111 5.83 14.44 14.23
CA LEU A 111 5.86 12.98 14.31
C LEU A 111 6.04 12.35 12.91
N PHE A 112 5.44 12.93 11.87
CA PHE A 112 5.58 12.48 10.48
C PHE A 112 7.02 12.64 9.98
N LEU A 113 7.65 13.79 10.24
CA LEU A 113 9.05 14.05 9.89
C LEU A 113 10.00 13.09 10.62
N ALA A 114 9.71 12.77 11.89
CA ALA A 114 10.46 11.77 12.65
C ALA A 114 10.34 10.36 12.05
N TRP A 115 9.14 9.92 11.67
CA TRP A 115 8.95 8.62 11.02
C TRP A 115 9.58 8.55 9.63
N ALA A 116 9.43 9.59 8.81
CA ALA A 116 10.10 9.71 7.51
C ALA A 116 11.64 9.57 7.64
N TYR A 117 12.22 10.19 8.68
CA TYR A 117 13.64 10.00 9.00
C TYR A 117 13.97 8.56 9.42
N ILE A 118 13.24 7.97 10.38
CA ILE A 118 13.53 6.63 10.91
C ILE A 118 13.50 5.57 9.79
N LEU A 119 12.51 5.64 8.91
CA LEU A 119 12.36 4.77 7.75
C LEU A 119 13.53 4.95 6.76
N SER A 120 13.90 6.20 6.48
CA SER A 120 15.03 6.53 5.62
C SER A 120 16.37 6.07 6.20
N ALA A 121 16.56 6.19 7.52
CA ALA A 121 17.74 5.72 8.23
C ALA A 121 17.86 4.19 8.16
N ARG A 122 16.76 3.44 8.31
CA ARG A 122 16.78 1.97 8.16
C ARG A 122 17.10 1.52 6.73
N TRP A 123 16.55 2.21 5.74
CA TRP A 123 16.90 2.02 4.32
C TRP A 123 18.40 2.21 4.08
N PHE A 124 18.98 3.26 4.68
CA PHE A 124 20.41 3.56 4.59
C PHE A 124 21.28 2.50 5.27
N GLU A 125 20.90 2.06 6.47
CA GLU A 125 21.58 0.97 7.20
C GLU A 125 21.59 -0.35 6.41
N LEU A 126 20.47 -0.69 5.77
CA LEU A 126 20.35 -1.88 4.93
C LEU A 126 21.24 -1.81 3.69
N LEU A 127 21.17 -0.71 2.92
CA LEU A 127 21.97 -0.57 1.72
C LEU A 127 23.46 -0.41 2.01
N SER A 128 23.85 0.09 3.18
CA SER A 128 25.24 0.13 3.64
C SER A 128 25.87 -1.26 3.83
N ARG A 129 25.07 -2.34 3.86
CA ARG A 129 25.56 -3.74 3.83
C ARG A 129 25.88 -4.23 2.41
N SER A 130 25.41 -3.55 1.35
CA SER A 130 25.63 -3.96 -0.05
C SER A 130 26.90 -3.36 -0.65
N LEU A 131 27.70 -4.19 -1.33
CA LEU A 131 28.91 -3.75 -2.04
C LEU A 131 28.60 -2.91 -3.30
N GLU A 132 27.37 -2.97 -3.81
CA GLU A 132 26.92 -2.26 -5.01
C GLU A 132 26.43 -0.84 -4.71
N HIS A 133 26.15 -0.54 -3.44
CA HIS A 133 25.47 0.68 -3.00
C HIS A 133 26.42 1.56 -2.17
N ARG A 134 26.89 2.66 -2.76
CA ARG A 134 27.75 3.61 -2.04
C ARG A 134 26.91 4.59 -1.24
N CYS A 135 26.50 4.18 -0.04
CA CYS A 135 25.81 5.03 0.93
C CYS A 135 26.66 6.24 1.37
N MET A 136 26.02 7.40 1.53
CA MET A 136 26.65 8.67 1.93
C MET A 136 25.69 9.62 2.66
N ILE A 137 26.25 10.44 3.56
CA ILE A 137 25.53 11.49 4.29
C ILE A 137 25.80 12.83 3.59
N ILE A 138 24.73 13.58 3.30
CA ILE A 138 24.78 14.87 2.59
C ILE A 138 24.40 15.97 3.59
N PHE A 139 25.38 16.67 4.13
CA PHE A 139 25.11 17.77 5.06
C PHE A 139 24.52 18.99 4.34
N LYS A 140 23.36 19.47 4.80
CA LYS A 140 22.81 20.76 4.37
C LYS A 140 23.62 21.86 5.04
N LYS A 141 24.55 22.47 4.29
CA LYS A 141 25.19 23.73 4.70
C LYS A 141 24.64 24.87 3.87
N GLU A 142 24.16 25.91 4.56
CA GLU A 142 23.69 27.13 3.93
C GLU A 142 24.85 27.80 3.17
N THR A 143 24.68 27.98 1.86
CA THR A 143 25.57 28.89 1.11
C THR A 143 25.11 30.30 1.41
N SER A 144 25.91 31.05 2.17
CA SER A 144 25.57 32.38 2.68
C SER A 144 25.14 33.34 1.56
N ARG A 145 23.83 33.49 1.36
CA ARG A 145 23.24 34.48 0.47
C ARG A 145 22.74 35.65 1.31
N CYS A 146 23.22 36.85 0.98
CA CYS A 146 22.92 38.07 1.72
C CYS A 146 21.53 38.63 1.38
N GLU A 147 20.47 37.93 1.77
CA GLU A 147 19.10 38.43 1.75
C GLU A 147 18.31 37.82 2.93
N PRO A 148 17.72 38.62 3.84
CA PRO A 148 16.91 38.07 4.92
C PRO A 148 15.59 37.53 4.33
N PRO A 149 15.28 36.23 4.49
CA PRO A 149 14.07 35.66 3.91
C PRO A 149 12.80 36.17 4.61
N LEU A 150 11.68 36.08 3.91
CA LEU A 150 10.40 36.69 4.33
C LEU A 150 9.91 36.14 5.68
N SER A 151 9.15 36.96 6.41
CA SER A 151 8.67 36.73 7.78
C SER A 151 8.30 35.28 8.10
N HIS A 152 9.23 34.55 8.73
CA HIS A 152 9.08 33.15 9.09
C HIS A 152 8.25 32.97 10.36
N THR A 153 7.14 32.24 10.26
CA THR A 153 6.42 31.73 11.43
C THR A 153 7.27 30.64 12.07
N THR A 154 7.98 30.97 13.15
CA THR A 154 8.77 29.98 13.90
C THR A 154 7.91 29.36 14.99
N VAL A 155 7.65 28.05 14.90
CA VAL A 155 6.92 27.30 15.94
C VAL A 155 7.93 26.52 16.77
N GLN A 156 7.93 26.77 18.08
CA GLN A 156 8.84 26.10 19.01
C GLN A 156 8.26 24.76 19.46
N VAL A 157 8.96 23.68 19.12
CA VAL A 157 8.64 22.32 19.56
C VAL A 157 9.33 22.06 20.90
N ASP A 158 8.52 22.02 21.97
CA ASP A 158 8.98 21.70 23.31
C ASP A 158 9.12 20.17 23.48
N ILE A 159 10.36 19.68 23.44
CA ILE A 159 10.70 18.25 23.52
C ILE A 159 10.98 17.75 24.95
N GLY A 160 10.78 18.59 25.97
CA GLY A 160 11.09 18.28 27.37
C GLY A 160 12.55 18.57 27.73
N ASP A 161 12.79 19.03 28.96
CA ASP A 161 14.10 19.47 29.44
C ASP A 161 15.03 18.30 29.87
N ASP A 162 14.54 17.06 29.72
CA ASP A 162 15.26 15.80 29.92
C ASP A 162 15.86 15.22 28.62
N ALA A 163 15.65 15.87 27.48
CA ALA A 163 16.24 15.49 26.19
C ALA A 163 17.79 15.53 26.24
N SER A 164 18.45 14.55 25.63
CA SER A 164 19.91 14.58 25.47
C SER A 164 20.32 15.55 24.36
N ASP A 165 21.55 16.06 24.37
CA ASP A 165 22.06 16.91 23.29
C ASP A 165 21.90 16.23 21.93
N ASP A 166 22.30 14.95 21.79
CA ASP A 166 22.13 14.17 20.55
C ASP A 166 20.67 14.15 20.04
N GLU A 167 19.69 14.12 20.94
CA GLU A 167 18.27 14.18 20.61
C GLU A 167 17.83 15.58 20.18
N VAL A 168 18.26 16.63 20.90
CA VAL A 168 18.00 18.05 20.54
C VAL A 168 18.52 18.34 19.13
N HIS A 169 19.71 17.85 18.79
CA HIS A 169 20.31 17.99 17.45
C HIS A 169 19.53 17.23 16.39
N TRP A 170 19.11 15.98 16.67
CA TRP A 170 18.28 15.21 15.75
C TRP A 170 16.96 15.92 15.44
N TRP A 171 16.22 16.36 16.46
CA TRP A 171 14.97 17.12 16.28
C TRP A 171 15.20 18.39 15.46
N ASN A 172 16.21 19.20 15.78
CA ASN A 172 16.53 20.40 15.00
C ASN A 172 16.85 20.07 13.52
N ALA A 173 17.54 18.96 13.24
CA ALA A 173 17.94 18.57 11.89
C ALA A 173 16.79 18.03 11.02
N ILE A 174 15.81 17.31 11.60
CA ILE A 174 14.65 16.79 10.87
C ILE A 174 13.51 17.81 10.74
N LEU A 175 13.49 18.83 11.60
CA LEU A 175 12.47 19.89 11.61
C LEU A 175 12.88 21.13 10.79
N SER A 176 14.18 21.31 10.49
CA SER A 176 14.69 22.43 9.70
C SER A 176 14.64 22.16 8.19
N ALA A 177 14.07 23.10 7.42
CA ALA A 177 14.18 23.10 5.97
C ALA A 177 15.63 23.28 5.50
N TYR A 178 16.36 24.21 6.11
CA TYR A 178 17.63 24.75 5.63
C TYR A 178 18.87 24.05 6.21
N GLU A 179 18.76 23.44 7.39
CA GLU A 179 19.87 22.84 8.14
C GLU A 179 19.71 21.31 8.26
N GLY A 180 20.74 20.63 8.78
CA GLY A 180 20.72 19.18 9.05
C GLY A 180 21.39 18.35 7.96
N TRP A 181 20.85 17.17 7.68
CA TRP A 181 21.44 16.19 6.78
C TRP A 181 20.38 15.47 5.93
N GLY A 182 20.74 15.17 4.69
CA GLY A 182 20.13 14.12 3.89
C GLY A 182 20.96 12.84 3.94
N ILE A 183 20.33 11.71 3.63
CA ILE A 183 20.99 10.40 3.49
C ILE A 183 20.65 9.82 2.12
N ALA A 184 21.67 9.33 1.44
CA ALA A 184 21.60 8.92 0.04
C ALA A 184 22.48 7.69 -0.21
N THR A 185 22.32 7.09 -1.38
CA THR A 185 23.21 6.06 -1.92
C THR A 185 23.54 6.36 -3.37
N VAL A 186 24.68 5.88 -3.84
CA VAL A 186 25.01 5.87 -5.27
C VAL A 186 25.03 4.44 -5.79
N TYR A 187 24.24 4.20 -6.83
CA TYR A 187 24.14 2.96 -7.59
C TYR A 187 24.32 3.31 -9.08
N ASN A 188 25.12 2.54 -9.82
CA ASN A 188 25.48 2.81 -11.23
C ASN A 188 25.91 4.27 -11.55
N GLY A 189 26.51 4.96 -10.57
CA GLY A 189 26.95 6.36 -10.72
C GLY A 189 25.83 7.42 -10.59
N ARG A 190 24.59 7.01 -10.30
CA ARG A 190 23.45 7.88 -10.02
C ARG A 190 23.16 7.92 -8.52
N THR A 191 22.82 9.10 -8.00
CA THR A 191 22.46 9.29 -6.59
C THR A 191 20.96 9.04 -6.40
N TYR A 192 20.61 8.26 -5.38
CA TYR A 192 19.24 7.99 -4.96
C TYR A 192 19.08 8.30 -3.46
N VAL A 193 17.86 8.65 -3.07
CA VAL A 193 17.41 8.81 -1.68
C VAL A 193 16.38 7.73 -1.33
N SER A 194 16.10 7.58 -0.05
CA SER A 194 15.03 6.69 0.43
C SER A 194 13.67 7.05 -0.18
N PRO A 195 12.80 6.06 -0.47
CA PRO A 195 11.40 6.30 -0.83
C PRO A 195 10.60 7.10 0.22
N TRP A 196 11.11 7.18 1.46
CA TRP A 196 10.50 7.95 2.57
C TRP A 196 11.23 9.27 2.85
N ALA A 197 12.14 9.71 1.97
CA ALA A 197 12.87 10.96 2.13
C ALA A 197 11.96 12.19 1.91
N VAL A 198 12.09 13.19 2.78
CA VAL A 198 11.30 14.44 2.77
C VAL A 198 12.20 15.66 2.63
N ALA A 199 11.75 16.64 1.85
CA ALA A 199 12.26 18.00 1.81
C ALA A 199 11.17 18.96 2.29
N ILE A 200 11.45 19.79 3.30
CA ILE A 200 10.48 20.76 3.83
C ILE A 200 10.59 22.05 2.99
N SER A 201 9.44 22.57 2.53
CA SER A 201 9.32 23.89 1.90
C SER A 201 8.22 24.75 2.57
N GLY A 202 8.18 26.03 2.21
CA GLY A 202 7.29 27.03 2.81
C GLY A 202 8.01 28.01 3.75
N THR A 203 7.23 28.83 4.47
CA THR A 203 7.71 29.89 5.37
C THR A 203 7.68 29.50 6.86
N THR A 204 6.92 28.47 7.24
CA THR A 204 6.84 28.00 8.63
C THR A 204 8.04 27.13 8.98
N VAL A 205 8.72 27.45 10.09
CA VAL A 205 9.93 26.75 10.54
C VAL A 205 9.68 26.12 11.92
N LEU A 206 9.91 24.80 12.03
CA LEU A 206 9.83 24.07 13.29
C LEU A 206 11.24 23.99 13.91
N ARG A 207 11.41 24.41 15.18
CA ARG A 207 12.70 24.38 15.90
C ARG A 207 12.52 24.08 17.39
N THR A 208 13.56 23.58 18.05
CA THR A 208 13.54 23.33 19.51
C THR A 208 14.03 24.55 20.32
N LYS A 209 14.37 24.38 21.60
CA LYS A 209 14.84 25.46 22.49
C LYS A 209 16.30 25.89 22.27
N LEU A 210 17.14 25.05 21.67
CA LEU A 210 18.60 25.23 21.62
C LEU A 210 19.10 25.44 20.18
N PRO A 211 20.05 26.36 19.93
CA PRO A 211 20.72 26.46 18.62
C PRO A 211 21.55 25.18 18.33
N PRO A 212 21.67 24.76 17.06
CA PRO A 212 22.41 23.57 16.69
C PRO A 212 23.93 23.76 16.86
N ASN A 213 24.56 22.82 17.56
CA ASN A 213 26.01 22.64 17.56
C ASN A 213 26.41 21.84 16.30
N ALA A 214 27.52 22.20 15.67
CA ALA A 214 27.62 22.09 14.21
C ALA A 214 27.96 20.70 13.62
N GLU A 215 28.33 19.69 14.43
CA GLU A 215 29.02 18.48 13.95
C GLU A 215 28.52 17.15 14.57
N SER A 216 27.25 17.04 14.94
CA SER A 216 26.64 15.76 15.32
C SER A 216 26.44 14.84 14.09
N GLN A 217 26.81 13.56 14.20
CA GLN A 217 26.46 12.56 13.19
C GLN A 217 24.96 12.21 13.23
N PRO A 218 24.35 11.83 12.09
CA PRO A 218 22.97 11.33 12.06
C PRO A 218 22.81 10.09 12.96
N PRO A 219 21.80 10.04 13.84
CA PRO A 219 21.52 8.84 14.64
C PRO A 219 20.99 7.71 13.75
N SER A 220 21.26 6.47 14.15
CA SER A 220 20.61 5.28 13.58
C SER A 220 19.09 5.32 13.77
N SER A 221 18.38 4.55 12.95
CA SER A 221 16.94 4.33 13.05
C SER A 221 16.51 3.89 14.45
N ASP A 222 17.27 3.01 15.09
CA ASP A 222 17.16 2.58 16.49
C ASP A 222 17.12 3.77 17.46
N ARG A 223 18.17 4.60 17.44
CA ARG A 223 18.30 5.74 18.35
C ARG A 223 17.25 6.82 18.09
N ALA A 224 16.96 7.09 16.82
CA ALA A 224 15.93 8.03 16.41
C ALA A 224 14.51 7.59 16.84
N LEU A 225 14.20 6.28 16.80
CA LEU A 225 12.96 5.77 17.37
C LEU A 225 12.95 5.87 18.90
N GLY A 226 14.08 5.65 19.57
CA GLY A 226 14.21 5.88 21.01
C GLY A 226 13.83 7.30 21.43
N TYR A 227 14.31 8.30 20.68
CA TYR A 227 13.95 9.71 20.85
C TYR A 227 12.46 9.96 20.58
N LEU A 228 11.93 9.43 19.47
CA LEU A 228 10.50 9.55 19.13
C LEU A 228 9.60 8.92 20.20
N ALA A 229 9.97 7.76 20.75
CA ALA A 229 9.24 7.09 21.82
C ALA A 229 9.24 7.94 23.10
N ARG A 230 10.39 8.52 23.49
CA ARG A 230 10.48 9.44 24.64
C ARG A 230 9.57 10.66 24.45
N PHE A 231 9.61 11.31 23.29
CA PHE A 231 8.75 12.45 22.96
C PHE A 231 7.26 12.10 22.99
N CYS A 232 6.87 10.96 22.40
CA CYS A 232 5.48 10.46 22.45
C CYS A 232 5.02 10.19 23.89
N CYS A 233 5.88 9.63 24.75
CA CYS A 233 5.57 9.42 26.16
C CYS A 233 5.47 10.73 26.96
N TYR A 234 6.31 11.73 26.65
CA TYR A 234 6.31 13.05 27.29
C TYR A 234 5.04 13.84 26.95
N LYS A 235 4.70 13.96 25.67
CA LYS A 235 3.53 14.71 25.18
C LYS A 235 2.23 13.89 25.11
N ARG A 236 2.27 12.59 25.43
CA ARG A 236 1.14 11.64 25.40
C ARG A 236 0.48 11.47 24.01
N LEU A 237 1.30 11.45 22.96
CA LEU A 237 0.88 11.53 21.56
C LEU A 237 0.66 10.14 20.93
N TYR A 238 -0.20 9.31 21.50
CA TYR A 238 -0.33 7.89 21.10
C TYR A 238 -1.14 7.70 19.81
N GLY A 239 -2.31 8.32 19.72
CA GLY A 239 -3.11 8.37 18.49
C GLY A 239 -2.42 9.18 17.40
N GLN A 240 -1.81 10.31 17.74
CA GLN A 240 -1.05 11.12 16.79
C GLN A 240 0.21 10.42 16.31
N CYS A 241 0.93 9.66 17.14
CA CYS A 241 2.06 8.84 16.68
C CYS A 241 1.60 7.73 15.74
N SER A 242 0.48 7.06 16.05
CA SER A 242 -0.14 6.07 15.15
C SER A 242 -0.53 6.69 13.80
N ALA A 243 -1.10 7.91 13.83
CA ALA A 243 -1.61 8.62 12.66
C ALA A 243 -0.51 9.28 11.81
N ALA A 244 0.58 9.75 12.43
CA ALA A 244 1.70 10.40 11.78
C ALA A 244 2.81 9.42 11.35
N LEU A 245 2.97 8.30 12.07
CA LEU A 245 3.43 7.06 11.45
C LEU A 245 2.59 6.89 10.19
N SER A 246 1.25 6.93 10.33
CA SER A 246 0.33 6.72 9.21
C SER A 246 0.29 7.74 8.07
N ALA A 247 1.17 8.75 8.04
CA ALA A 247 1.46 9.51 6.82
C ALA A 247 2.83 9.15 6.19
N ALA A 248 3.78 8.58 6.94
CA ALA A 248 5.16 8.40 6.52
C ALA A 248 5.38 7.31 5.45
N LEU A 249 4.89 6.08 5.61
CA LEU A 249 4.93 5.10 4.50
C LEU A 249 3.97 5.45 3.33
N CYS A 250 3.21 6.56 3.40
CA CYS A 250 2.45 7.05 2.25
C CYS A 250 3.36 7.75 1.23
N ILE A 251 4.51 8.28 1.67
CA ILE A 251 5.44 9.10 0.88
C ILE A 251 5.78 8.46 -0.50
N PRO A 252 6.13 7.16 -0.61
CA PRO A 252 6.50 6.56 -1.90
C PRO A 252 5.37 6.57 -2.92
N PHE A 253 4.12 6.58 -2.44
CA PHE A 253 2.91 6.59 -3.25
C PHE A 253 2.59 8.00 -3.77
N VAL A 254 3.01 9.08 -3.08
CA VAL A 254 2.56 10.45 -3.39
C VAL A 254 2.97 10.90 -4.79
N TRP A 255 4.05 10.35 -5.37
CA TRP A 255 4.45 10.60 -6.76
C TRP A 255 3.36 10.27 -7.80
N SER A 256 2.36 9.45 -7.45
CA SER A 256 1.10 9.34 -8.21
C SER A 256 -0.15 9.16 -7.30
N LYS A 257 -0.31 10.07 -6.32
CA LYS A 257 -1.52 10.30 -5.48
C LYS A 257 -1.82 9.31 -4.32
N SER A 258 -0.93 9.33 -3.32
CA SER A 258 -1.10 9.20 -1.84
C SER A 258 -1.92 8.08 -1.14
N ILE A 259 -1.25 7.07 -0.51
CA ILE A 259 -1.67 6.20 0.65
C ILE A 259 -0.50 5.26 1.10
N SER A 260 -0.39 4.52 2.23
CA SER A 260 -1.16 4.21 3.49
C SER A 260 -0.26 3.53 4.59
N LEU A 261 -0.78 3.18 5.81
CA LEU A 261 -0.02 2.60 6.97
C LEU A 261 -0.76 1.78 8.07
N PRO A 262 -0.06 1.19 9.09
CA PRO A 262 -0.53 -0.03 9.76
C PRO A 262 -0.66 -0.09 11.30
N HIS A 263 -1.10 -1.27 11.74
CA HIS A 263 -0.84 -1.87 13.05
C HIS A 263 0.64 -2.26 13.25
N TYR A 264 1.15 -2.14 14.49
CA TYR A 264 2.59 -2.18 14.79
C TYR A 264 3.31 -3.53 14.58
N ASN A 265 2.64 -4.69 14.64
CA ASN A 265 3.29 -6.01 14.64
C ASN A 265 3.86 -6.47 13.26
N LEU A 266 3.71 -5.66 12.21
CA LEU A 266 3.94 -6.05 10.81
C LEU A 266 4.80 -5.04 10.02
N ILE A 267 5.48 -4.09 10.69
CA ILE A 267 6.09 -2.92 10.04
C ILE A 267 7.00 -3.24 8.82
N PRO A 268 7.82 -4.30 8.75
CA PRO A 268 8.59 -4.59 7.53
C PRO A 268 7.72 -5.03 6.34
N ARG A 269 6.63 -5.79 6.58
CA ARG A 269 5.63 -6.03 5.52
C ARG A 269 5.01 -4.72 5.06
N TYR A 270 4.84 -3.75 5.94
CA TYR A 270 4.32 -2.45 5.56
C TYR A 270 5.35 -1.54 4.87
N MET A 271 6.64 -1.63 5.20
CA MET A 271 7.71 -1.06 4.38
C MET A 271 7.65 -1.67 2.97
N MET A 272 7.62 -2.99 2.86
CA MET A 272 7.48 -3.73 1.58
C MET A 272 6.18 -3.37 0.82
N LEU A 273 5.04 -3.20 1.51
CA LEU A 273 3.78 -2.74 0.93
C LEU A 273 3.88 -1.30 0.42
N SER A 274 4.61 -0.41 1.10
CA SER A 274 4.85 0.95 0.58
C SER A 274 5.87 1.01 -0.55
N CYS A 275 6.70 -0.02 -0.68
CA CYS A 275 7.45 -0.30 -1.89
C CYS A 275 6.55 -0.87 -3.02
N ASP A 276 5.31 -1.32 -2.72
CA ASP A 276 4.26 -1.63 -3.70
C ASP A 276 3.16 -0.56 -3.75
N VAL A 277 3.43 0.50 -4.53
CA VAL A 277 2.49 1.59 -4.78
C VAL A 277 1.15 1.11 -5.38
N TRP A 278 1.07 -0.07 -6.01
CA TRP A 278 -0.22 -0.61 -6.45
C TRP A 278 -0.92 -1.43 -5.36
N GLY A 279 -0.14 -2.19 -4.59
CA GLY A 279 -0.61 -3.02 -3.49
C GLY A 279 -1.40 -2.23 -2.46
N ILE A 280 -0.91 -1.05 -2.07
CA ILE A 280 -1.66 -0.16 -1.19
C ILE A 280 -2.94 0.39 -1.85
N ARG A 281 -2.97 0.61 -3.18
CA ARG A 281 -4.19 1.03 -3.88
C ARG A 281 -5.25 -0.05 -3.81
N SER A 282 -4.85 -1.31 -3.97
CA SER A 282 -5.71 -2.48 -3.73
C SER A 282 -6.33 -2.41 -2.33
N LEU A 283 -5.51 -2.24 -1.29
CA LEU A 283 -5.95 -2.23 0.12
C LEU A 283 -7.03 -1.19 0.47
N LEU A 284 -7.00 0.03 -0.10
CA LEU A 284 -8.12 0.96 0.10
C LEU A 284 -9.35 0.61 -0.72
N HIS A 285 -9.18 0.17 -1.97
CA HIS A 285 -10.31 -0.16 -2.85
C HIS A 285 -11.03 -1.43 -2.34
N GLY A 286 -10.29 -2.40 -1.80
CA GLY A 286 -10.80 -3.59 -1.10
C GLY A 286 -11.65 -3.30 0.12
N THR A 287 -11.61 -2.08 0.68
CA THR A 287 -12.55 -1.66 1.75
C THR A 287 -14.02 -1.72 1.31
N PHE A 288 -14.26 -1.59 0.00
CA PHE A 288 -15.58 -1.66 -0.60
C PHE A 288 -15.91 -3.03 -1.20
N PHE A 289 -14.94 -3.94 -1.32
CA PHE A 289 -15.14 -5.26 -1.89
C PHE A 289 -16.06 -6.14 -1.03
N ASN A 290 -16.80 -7.03 -1.68
CA ASN A 290 -17.62 -8.06 -1.04
C ASN A 290 -17.73 -9.26 -1.99
N SER A 291 -17.35 -10.46 -1.52
CA SER A 291 -17.36 -11.72 -2.26
C SER A 291 -18.75 -12.16 -2.75
N ASP A 292 -19.81 -11.68 -2.09
CA ASP A 292 -21.17 -12.06 -2.42
C ASP A 292 -21.74 -11.27 -3.60
N ILE A 293 -21.16 -10.10 -3.90
CA ILE A 293 -21.64 -9.18 -4.94
C ILE A 293 -21.10 -9.58 -6.32
N GLU A 294 -22.02 -9.81 -7.25
CA GLU A 294 -21.74 -10.05 -8.66
C GLU A 294 -21.45 -8.74 -9.41
N CYS A 295 -20.66 -8.81 -10.48
CA CYS A 295 -20.15 -7.66 -11.23
C CYS A 295 -21.22 -6.68 -11.77
N ASN A 296 -22.44 -7.16 -11.98
CA ASN A 296 -23.61 -6.41 -12.44
C ASN A 296 -24.37 -5.69 -11.31
N LEU A 297 -24.07 -5.95 -10.04
CA LEU A 297 -24.77 -5.40 -8.87
C LEU A 297 -23.93 -4.36 -8.10
N VAL A 298 -22.73 -4.05 -8.60
CA VAL A 298 -21.74 -3.17 -7.97
C VAL A 298 -22.26 -1.75 -7.77
N ALA A 299 -22.95 -1.16 -8.76
CA ALA A 299 -23.52 0.19 -8.64
C ALA A 299 -24.45 0.33 -7.42
N ALA A 300 -25.31 -0.66 -7.18
CA ALA A 300 -26.24 -0.68 -6.04
C ALA A 300 -25.50 -0.85 -4.70
N TRP A 301 -24.54 -1.79 -4.63
CA TRP A 301 -23.73 -2.03 -3.43
C TRP A 301 -22.89 -0.79 -3.04
N ILE A 302 -22.22 -0.16 -4.00
CA ILE A 302 -21.36 1.00 -3.77
C ILE A 302 -22.19 2.24 -3.42
N SER A 303 -23.36 2.45 -4.05
CA SER A 303 -24.29 3.54 -3.68
C SER A 303 -24.79 3.38 -2.24
N ALA A 304 -25.21 2.17 -1.85
CA ALA A 304 -25.64 1.86 -0.49
C ALA A 304 -24.50 1.99 0.53
N ALA A 305 -23.26 1.66 0.17
CA ALA A 305 -22.09 1.88 1.01
C ALA A 305 -21.85 3.39 1.24
N PHE A 306 -21.84 4.21 0.18
CA PHE A 306 -21.59 5.65 0.30
C PHE A 306 -22.70 6.43 1.02
N ALA A 307 -23.97 6.00 0.93
CA ALA A 307 -25.07 6.62 1.69
C ALA A 307 -24.89 6.51 3.23
N VAL A 308 -24.08 5.55 3.69
CA VAL A 308 -23.78 5.30 5.13
C VAL A 308 -22.33 5.67 5.48
N ILE A 309 -21.59 6.34 4.59
CA ILE A 309 -20.23 6.83 4.85
C ILE A 309 -20.27 8.20 5.58
N ASP A 310 -20.39 8.07 6.90
CA ASP A 310 -20.06 9.02 7.97
C ASP A 310 -19.39 8.17 9.08
N PRO A 311 -18.50 8.68 9.96
CA PRO A 311 -17.27 8.06 10.50
C PRO A 311 -17.26 6.56 10.90
N ILE A 312 -17.57 5.67 9.93
CA ILE A 312 -17.84 4.23 10.10
C ILE A 312 -16.91 3.37 9.22
N LEU A 313 -16.13 3.96 8.29
CA LEU A 313 -15.09 3.22 7.55
C LEU A 313 -14.15 2.47 8.50
N ALA A 314 -13.66 3.16 9.55
CA ALA A 314 -12.83 2.59 10.59
C ALA A 314 -13.49 1.44 11.39
N ARG A 315 -14.82 1.33 11.34
CA ARG A 315 -15.61 0.30 12.04
C ARG A 315 -15.98 -0.88 11.15
N ARG A 316 -16.02 -0.71 9.81
CA ARG A 316 -16.30 -1.80 8.87
C ARG A 316 -15.11 -2.76 8.73
N LEU A 317 -13.90 -2.21 8.59
CA LEU A 317 -12.66 -2.99 8.50
C LEU A 317 -11.56 -2.36 9.38
N PRO A 318 -11.51 -2.68 10.69
CA PRO A 318 -10.53 -2.13 11.61
C PRO A 318 -9.06 -2.34 11.18
N LYS A 319 -8.77 -3.43 10.45
CA LYS A 319 -7.47 -3.70 9.83
C LYS A 319 -7.00 -2.57 8.90
N LEU A 320 -7.94 -1.92 8.20
CA LEU A 320 -7.68 -0.88 7.19
C LEU A 320 -7.91 0.54 7.73
N ALA A 321 -8.40 0.69 8.96
CA ALA A 321 -8.68 2.00 9.55
C ALA A 321 -7.47 2.96 9.60
N PRO A 322 -6.24 2.51 9.92
CA PRO A 322 -5.06 3.39 9.89
C PRO A 322 -4.66 3.76 8.45
N LEU A 323 -4.88 2.87 7.48
CA LEU A 323 -4.66 3.15 6.05
C LEU A 323 -5.51 4.35 5.59
N TRP A 324 -6.79 4.36 5.98
CA TRP A 324 -7.73 5.43 5.69
C TRP A 324 -7.40 6.75 6.40
N LEU A 325 -6.99 6.69 7.66
CA LEU A 325 -6.55 7.89 8.39
C LEU A 325 -5.32 8.52 7.71
N GLY A 326 -4.36 7.70 7.27
CA GLY A 326 -3.22 8.14 6.48
C GLY A 326 -3.59 8.78 5.14
N ALA A 327 -4.56 8.18 4.42
CA ALA A 327 -5.12 8.75 3.20
C ALA A 327 -5.73 10.14 3.44
N MET A 328 -6.48 10.28 4.53
CA MET A 328 -7.17 11.53 4.88
C MET A 328 -6.20 12.63 5.32
N LEU A 329 -5.11 12.27 5.97
CA LEU A 329 -4.02 13.18 6.34
C LEU A 329 -3.29 13.76 5.12
N VAL A 330 -3.09 12.95 4.07
CA VAL A 330 -2.33 13.39 2.89
C VAL A 330 -3.23 14.04 1.82
N ASP A 331 -4.43 13.52 1.54
CA ASP A 331 -5.35 14.11 0.55
C ASP A 331 -6.84 13.73 0.76
N ASN A 332 -7.41 14.22 1.86
CA ASN A 332 -8.78 13.96 2.34
C ASN A 332 -9.87 13.89 1.25
N VAL A 333 -9.88 14.83 0.30
CA VAL A 333 -10.97 14.97 -0.67
C VAL A 333 -10.79 14.09 -1.91
N LYS A 334 -9.54 13.80 -2.33
CA LYS A 334 -9.31 13.07 -3.59
C LYS A 334 -9.34 11.55 -3.43
N ALA A 335 -9.06 11.00 -2.25
CA ALA A 335 -9.01 9.55 -2.01
C ALA A 335 -10.30 8.81 -2.43
N PHE A 336 -11.48 9.41 -2.21
CA PHE A 336 -12.77 8.80 -2.57
C PHE A 336 -13.16 8.96 -4.05
N LYS A 337 -12.53 9.87 -4.81
CA LYS A 337 -12.95 10.17 -6.20
C LYS A 337 -12.73 8.97 -7.16
N PRO A 338 -11.57 8.27 -7.16
CA PRO A 338 -11.39 7.08 -7.99
C PRO A 338 -12.42 5.99 -7.68
N ILE A 339 -12.69 5.73 -6.39
CA ILE A 339 -13.63 4.69 -5.95
C ILE A 339 -15.06 5.04 -6.38
N LYS A 340 -15.48 6.31 -6.27
CA LYS A 340 -16.79 6.76 -6.80
C LYS A 340 -16.89 6.75 -8.33
N ALA A 341 -15.76 6.80 -9.03
CA ALA A 341 -15.67 6.61 -10.48
C ALA A 341 -15.50 5.13 -10.90
N GLY A 342 -15.50 4.19 -9.94
CA GLY A 342 -15.34 2.77 -10.20
C GLY A 342 -13.91 2.34 -10.53
N CYS A 343 -12.90 3.21 -10.38
CA CYS A 343 -11.51 2.79 -10.53
C CYS A 343 -11.20 1.68 -9.51
N VAL A 344 -10.55 0.62 -9.97
CA VAL A 344 -10.15 -0.53 -9.14
C VAL A 344 -8.65 -0.74 -9.24
N ALA A 345 -8.08 -1.24 -8.15
CA ALA A 345 -6.79 -1.91 -8.14
C ALA A 345 -7.02 -3.27 -7.49
N VAL A 346 -6.41 -4.31 -8.06
CA VAL A 346 -6.36 -5.66 -7.50
C VAL A 346 -4.90 -6.06 -7.47
N GLU A 347 -4.41 -6.40 -6.28
CA GLU A 347 -3.03 -6.86 -6.07
C GLU A 347 -3.05 -7.96 -5.00
N LEU A 348 -2.61 -9.18 -5.37
CA LEU A 348 -2.79 -10.35 -4.52
C LEU A 348 -1.72 -10.49 -3.43
N HIS A 349 -0.50 -9.98 -3.65
CA HIS A 349 0.53 -9.96 -2.61
C HIS A 349 0.09 -9.07 -1.45
N ALA A 350 -0.46 -7.89 -1.74
CA ALA A 350 -0.94 -6.97 -0.73
C ALA A 350 -2.12 -7.54 0.09
N ALA A 351 -3.07 -8.19 -0.58
CA ALA A 351 -4.14 -8.94 0.06
C ALA A 351 -3.58 -10.04 0.99
N ALA A 352 -2.65 -10.86 0.50
CA ALA A 352 -2.05 -11.95 1.28
C ALA A 352 -1.23 -11.45 2.48
N TRP A 353 -0.36 -10.46 2.30
CA TRP A 353 0.53 -9.92 3.33
C TRP A 353 -0.23 -9.25 4.50
N THR A 354 -1.46 -8.78 4.27
CA THR A 354 -2.34 -8.17 5.27
C THR A 354 -3.42 -9.12 5.81
N GLY A 355 -3.57 -10.33 5.23
CA GLY A 355 -4.66 -11.26 5.56
C GLY A 355 -6.03 -10.68 5.21
N MET A 356 -6.14 -10.11 4.01
CA MET A 356 -7.35 -9.57 3.40
C MET A 356 -7.75 -10.41 2.18
N ILE A 357 -9.02 -10.33 1.79
CA ILE A 357 -9.53 -10.91 0.54
C ILE A 357 -10.05 -9.75 -0.30
N GLU A 358 -9.47 -9.55 -1.48
CA GLU A 358 -9.72 -8.36 -2.32
C GLU A 358 -10.18 -8.69 -3.74
N SER A 359 -10.31 -9.98 -4.06
CA SER A 359 -10.84 -10.46 -5.34
C SER A 359 -11.47 -11.83 -5.16
N PHE A 360 -12.47 -12.15 -5.98
CA PHE A 360 -13.08 -13.48 -5.99
C PHE A 360 -12.08 -14.60 -6.37
N ILE A 361 -10.94 -14.26 -7.01
CA ILE A 361 -9.94 -15.20 -7.53
C ILE A 361 -9.20 -15.99 -6.42
N THR A 362 -9.08 -15.46 -5.20
CA THR A 362 -8.43 -16.17 -4.08
C THR A 362 -9.41 -16.92 -3.16
N LEU A 363 -10.72 -16.87 -3.45
CA LEU A 363 -11.72 -17.65 -2.73
C LEU A 363 -11.64 -19.14 -3.07
N SER A 364 -12.02 -19.99 -2.12
CA SER A 364 -12.18 -21.43 -2.31
C SER A 364 -13.14 -21.75 -3.47
N SER A 365 -12.78 -22.71 -4.32
CA SER A 365 -13.63 -23.10 -5.45
C SER A 365 -14.91 -23.84 -5.04
N GLY A 366 -15.94 -23.70 -5.87
CA GLY A 366 -17.16 -24.51 -5.78
C GLY A 366 -16.95 -25.95 -6.23
N VAL A 367 -18.01 -26.76 -6.11
CA VAL A 367 -18.05 -28.14 -6.63
C VAL A 367 -18.72 -28.15 -8.01
N SER A 368 -18.02 -28.62 -9.03
CA SER A 368 -18.59 -28.93 -10.35
C SER A 368 -19.10 -30.37 -10.40
N ASP A 369 -20.24 -30.56 -11.05
CA ASP A 369 -20.84 -31.87 -11.36
C ASP A 369 -20.32 -32.49 -12.67
N GLY A 370 -19.39 -31.81 -13.35
CA GLY A 370 -18.86 -32.21 -14.65
C GLY A 370 -19.73 -31.84 -15.86
N LYS A 371 -20.86 -31.14 -15.68
CA LYS A 371 -21.70 -30.61 -16.77
C LYS A 371 -21.64 -29.09 -16.86
N VAL A 372 -21.57 -28.41 -15.72
CA VAL A 372 -21.43 -26.96 -15.60
C VAL A 372 -20.26 -26.56 -14.72
N ILE A 373 -19.75 -25.35 -14.94
CA ILE A 373 -18.80 -24.67 -14.07
C ILE A 373 -19.30 -23.24 -13.81
N ARG A 374 -19.21 -22.78 -12.55
CA ARG A 374 -19.50 -21.38 -12.21
C ARG A 374 -18.46 -20.49 -12.88
N ARG A 375 -18.85 -19.36 -13.48
CA ARG A 375 -17.89 -18.49 -14.19
C ARG A 375 -16.75 -18.00 -13.31
N GLU A 376 -17.00 -17.85 -12.02
CA GLU A 376 -15.96 -17.55 -11.03
C GLU A 376 -14.92 -18.67 -10.86
N ASP A 377 -15.32 -19.94 -10.92
CA ASP A 377 -14.41 -21.10 -10.85
C ASP A 377 -13.68 -21.33 -12.17
N GLU A 378 -14.36 -21.07 -13.29
CA GLU A 378 -13.75 -20.99 -14.62
C GLU A 378 -12.63 -19.93 -14.63
N CYS A 379 -12.91 -18.72 -14.16
CA CYS A 379 -11.92 -17.65 -14.01
C CYS A 379 -10.75 -18.01 -13.07
N ARG A 380 -11.02 -18.63 -11.91
CA ARG A 380 -9.98 -19.12 -10.98
C ARG A 380 -9.06 -20.10 -11.68
N LEU A 381 -9.62 -21.12 -12.33
CA LEU A 381 -8.85 -22.14 -13.05
C LEU A 381 -8.06 -21.54 -14.22
N LEU A 382 -8.66 -20.70 -15.05
CA LEU A 382 -7.99 -20.01 -16.16
C LEU A 382 -6.77 -19.23 -15.66
N HIS A 383 -6.90 -18.48 -14.56
CA HIS A 383 -5.78 -17.75 -13.99
C HIS A 383 -4.74 -18.66 -13.33
N ILE A 384 -5.15 -19.73 -12.63
CA ILE A 384 -4.23 -20.73 -12.06
C ILE A 384 -3.35 -21.34 -13.17
N ILE A 385 -3.98 -21.83 -14.24
CA ILE A 385 -3.32 -22.40 -15.43
C ILE A 385 -2.43 -21.36 -16.11
N GLY A 386 -2.90 -20.10 -16.20
CA GLY A 386 -2.08 -18.94 -16.57
C GLY A 386 -1.57 -18.93 -18.01
N CYS A 387 -2.25 -19.58 -18.95
CA CYS A 387 -1.88 -19.59 -20.36
C CYS A 387 -2.40 -18.33 -21.08
N GLY A 388 -1.60 -17.77 -22.01
CA GLY A 388 -2.02 -16.66 -22.87
C GLY A 388 -2.46 -15.40 -22.09
N SER A 389 -3.62 -14.86 -22.47
CA SER A 389 -4.25 -13.70 -21.81
C SER A 389 -4.48 -13.90 -20.30
N TYR A 390 -4.86 -15.12 -19.90
CA TYR A 390 -5.21 -15.48 -18.53
C TYR A 390 -4.02 -15.48 -17.55
N ALA A 391 -2.79 -15.33 -18.05
CA ALA A 391 -1.61 -15.04 -17.23
C ALA A 391 -1.76 -13.75 -16.41
N ARG A 392 -2.43 -12.72 -16.97
CA ARG A 392 -2.80 -11.49 -16.25
C ARG A 392 -4.07 -11.73 -15.43
N LEU A 393 -4.14 -11.14 -14.23
CA LEU A 393 -5.36 -11.14 -13.41
C LEU A 393 -6.53 -10.39 -14.10
N PRO A 394 -7.79 -10.72 -13.78
CA PRO A 394 -8.91 -9.83 -14.05
C PRO A 394 -8.68 -8.48 -13.34
N VAL A 395 -8.88 -7.37 -14.05
CA VAL A 395 -8.74 -6.01 -13.51
C VAL A 395 -9.72 -5.73 -12.37
N TRP A 396 -10.88 -6.41 -12.37
CA TRP A 396 -11.98 -6.17 -11.46
C TRP A 396 -12.07 -7.27 -10.38
N PRO A 397 -12.34 -6.89 -9.12
CA PRO A 397 -12.35 -7.83 -7.99
C PRO A 397 -13.62 -8.67 -7.86
N TRP A 398 -14.70 -8.23 -8.53
CA TRP A 398 -16.06 -8.80 -8.43
C TRP A 398 -16.18 -10.11 -9.20
N LYS A 399 -17.03 -11.04 -8.72
CA LYS A 399 -17.26 -12.29 -9.45
C LYS A 399 -18.18 -12.07 -10.67
N PRO A 400 -17.97 -12.81 -11.78
CA PRO A 400 -18.98 -12.92 -12.83
C PRO A 400 -20.22 -13.69 -12.33
N PHE A 401 -21.40 -13.33 -12.82
CA PHE A 401 -22.64 -14.03 -12.51
C PHE A 401 -22.81 -15.33 -13.29
N GLY A 402 -23.46 -16.32 -12.66
CA GLY A 402 -23.92 -17.55 -13.31
C GLY A 402 -22.83 -18.54 -13.78
N GLU A 403 -23.23 -19.42 -14.70
CA GLU A 403 -22.51 -20.65 -15.06
C GLU A 403 -22.31 -20.82 -16.57
N THR A 404 -21.29 -21.60 -16.91
CA THR A 404 -20.90 -22.02 -18.26
C THR A 404 -21.13 -23.52 -18.40
N LEU A 405 -21.65 -23.98 -19.55
CA LEU A 405 -21.64 -25.41 -19.88
C LEU A 405 -20.19 -25.86 -20.04
N LEU A 406 -19.79 -26.96 -19.42
CA LEU A 406 -18.37 -27.35 -19.40
C LEU A 406 -17.81 -27.55 -20.82
N ASN A 407 -18.62 -28.11 -21.73
CA ASN A 407 -18.28 -28.29 -23.15
C ASN A 407 -18.04 -26.96 -23.92
N ASP A 408 -18.58 -25.84 -23.42
CA ASP A 408 -18.42 -24.49 -23.98
C ASP A 408 -17.19 -23.75 -23.38
N SER A 409 -16.54 -24.31 -22.35
CA SER A 409 -15.35 -23.75 -21.70
C SER A 409 -14.04 -24.23 -22.34
N GLU A 410 -12.94 -23.52 -22.07
CA GLU A 410 -11.60 -23.86 -22.56
C GLU A 410 -11.16 -25.30 -22.22
N LEU A 411 -10.43 -25.95 -23.13
CA LEU A 411 -10.14 -27.40 -23.04
C LEU A 411 -9.39 -27.83 -21.75
N GLU A 412 -8.47 -27.01 -21.24
CA GLU A 412 -7.81 -27.30 -19.95
C GLU A 412 -8.78 -27.10 -18.76
N ILE A 413 -9.83 -26.28 -18.88
CA ILE A 413 -10.88 -26.18 -17.85
C ILE A 413 -11.71 -27.46 -17.83
N GLN A 414 -12.08 -28.00 -18.99
CA GLN A 414 -12.79 -29.28 -19.10
C GLN A 414 -12.02 -30.42 -18.40
N LYS A 415 -10.69 -30.39 -18.47
CA LYS A 415 -9.77 -31.35 -17.84
C LYS A 415 -9.67 -31.21 -16.32
N TYR A 416 -9.72 -29.99 -15.76
CA TYR A 416 -9.49 -29.75 -14.32
C TYR A 416 -10.76 -29.47 -13.50
N ALA A 417 -11.90 -29.13 -14.12
CA ALA A 417 -13.12 -28.74 -13.39
C ALA A 417 -13.59 -29.80 -12.37
N GLN A 418 -13.45 -31.09 -12.68
CA GLN A 418 -13.90 -32.18 -11.80
C GLN A 418 -12.97 -32.47 -10.61
N CYS A 419 -11.77 -31.88 -10.54
CA CYS A 419 -10.85 -32.14 -9.43
C CYS A 419 -11.38 -31.58 -8.09
N ASN A 420 -12.23 -30.55 -8.13
CA ASN A 420 -12.97 -30.02 -6.97
C ASN A 420 -12.10 -29.68 -5.74
N CYS A 421 -10.83 -29.34 -5.96
CA CYS A 421 -9.84 -29.11 -4.91
C CYS A 421 -8.92 -27.90 -5.19
N HIS A 422 -9.28 -27.03 -6.13
CA HIS A 422 -8.46 -25.90 -6.53
C HIS A 422 -8.55 -24.73 -5.54
N CYS A 423 -7.44 -23.99 -5.43
CA CYS A 423 -7.27 -22.84 -4.55
C CYS A 423 -6.23 -21.89 -5.15
N LEU A 424 -6.07 -20.69 -4.56
CA LEU A 424 -4.94 -19.81 -4.84
C LEU A 424 -4.43 -19.21 -3.52
N GLU A 425 -3.74 -20.04 -2.75
CA GLU A 425 -3.25 -19.69 -1.41
C GLU A 425 -1.78 -19.25 -1.48
N TYR A 426 -1.46 -18.08 -0.93
CA TYR A 426 -0.08 -17.59 -0.83
C TYR A 426 0.78 -18.54 0.04
N ARG A 427 2.06 -18.71 -0.32
CA ARG A 427 3.02 -19.54 0.43
C ARG A 427 4.24 -18.78 0.94
N ALA A 428 5.00 -18.17 0.04
CA ALA A 428 6.27 -17.51 0.36
C ALA A 428 6.63 -16.46 -0.68
N TRP A 429 7.51 -15.53 -0.29
CA TRP A 429 8.13 -14.52 -1.15
C TRP A 429 9.64 -14.76 -1.24
N TYR A 430 10.21 -14.52 -2.42
CA TYR A 430 11.61 -14.74 -2.74
C TYR A 430 12.20 -13.51 -3.43
N TRP A 431 13.26 -12.96 -2.87
CA TRP A 431 14.02 -11.85 -3.45
C TRP A 431 14.97 -12.35 -4.54
N GLU A 432 15.08 -11.65 -5.66
CA GLU A 432 16.10 -11.93 -6.68
C GLU A 432 17.45 -11.32 -6.23
N LEU A 433 18.49 -12.14 -6.11
CA LEU A 433 19.85 -11.72 -5.75
C LEU A 433 20.68 -11.34 -6.97
N ALA A 434 21.69 -10.49 -6.79
CA ALA A 434 22.54 -10.01 -7.88
C ALA A 434 23.34 -11.12 -8.60
N ASP A 435 23.54 -12.28 -7.95
CA ASP A 435 24.17 -13.46 -8.54
C ASP A 435 23.17 -14.40 -9.26
N GLY A 436 21.90 -14.01 -9.38
CA GLY A 436 20.84 -14.77 -10.02
C GLY A 436 20.23 -15.89 -9.17
N LYS A 437 20.60 -16.01 -7.89
CA LYS A 437 19.89 -16.87 -6.93
C LYS A 437 18.65 -16.17 -6.36
N TYR A 438 17.86 -16.92 -5.61
CA TYR A 438 16.70 -16.42 -4.87
C TYR A 438 16.88 -16.59 -3.36
N LEU A 439 16.56 -15.54 -2.60
CA LEU A 439 16.53 -15.56 -1.14
C LEU A 439 15.08 -15.57 -0.64
N GLU A 440 14.68 -16.68 -0.01
CA GLU A 440 13.41 -16.80 0.71
C GLU A 440 13.32 -15.73 1.81
N ALA A 441 12.24 -14.94 1.83
CA ALA A 441 11.96 -14.02 2.92
C ALA A 441 11.56 -14.82 4.16
N ARG A 442 12.46 -14.92 5.14
CA ARG A 442 12.29 -15.71 6.36
C ARG A 442 11.95 -14.83 7.56
N GLY A 443 10.82 -15.12 8.17
CA GLY A 443 10.30 -14.43 9.35
C GLY A 443 8.89 -14.92 9.68
N VAL A 444 8.08 -14.06 10.28
CA VAL A 444 6.64 -14.29 10.52
C VAL A 444 5.83 -14.36 9.22
N ASP A 445 6.47 -14.16 8.06
CA ASP A 445 5.94 -14.40 6.70
C ASP A 445 5.46 -15.84 6.45
N ALA A 446 5.86 -16.79 7.30
CA ALA A 446 5.31 -18.16 7.31
C ALA A 446 3.96 -18.32 8.05
N HIS A 447 3.44 -17.29 8.72
CA HIS A 447 2.13 -17.37 9.36
C HIS A 447 1.01 -17.40 8.32
N GLN A 448 0.30 -18.53 8.28
CA GLN A 448 -1.04 -18.62 7.71
C GLN A 448 -1.96 -17.57 8.37
N PRO A 449 -3.02 -17.11 7.68
CA PRO A 449 -4.10 -16.39 8.36
C PRO A 449 -4.67 -17.28 9.47
N ASP A 450 -4.81 -16.73 10.68
CA ASP A 450 -5.58 -17.41 11.74
C ASP A 450 -7.02 -17.64 11.23
N ASP A 451 -7.51 -18.88 11.35
CA ASP A 451 -8.88 -19.26 10.96
C ASP A 451 -9.97 -18.47 11.72
N ASN A 452 -9.59 -17.74 12.77
CA ASN A 452 -10.41 -16.75 13.47
C ASN A 452 -10.63 -15.47 12.66
N VAL A 453 -11.12 -15.62 11.42
CA VAL A 453 -11.97 -14.59 10.80
C VAL A 453 -13.27 -14.59 11.60
N THR A 454 -13.30 -13.83 12.70
CA THR A 454 -14.53 -13.53 13.41
C THR A 454 -15.49 -12.87 12.42
N GLN A 455 -16.51 -13.60 11.99
CA GLN A 455 -17.60 -13.03 11.22
C GLN A 455 -18.14 -11.84 12.02
N ILE A 456 -18.10 -10.65 11.43
CA ILE A 456 -18.63 -9.45 12.08
C ILE A 456 -20.15 -9.59 12.06
N GLU A 457 -20.70 -10.14 13.15
CA GLU A 457 -22.15 -10.21 13.35
C GLU A 457 -22.77 -8.84 13.10
N SER A 458 -23.91 -8.84 12.41
CA SER A 458 -24.56 -7.62 11.90
C SER A 458 -25.28 -6.84 13.00
N VAL A 459 -24.52 -6.26 13.94
CA VAL A 459 -25.01 -5.39 15.03
C VAL A 459 -25.40 -4.00 14.49
N ILE A 460 -26.30 -3.98 13.50
CA ILE A 460 -26.95 -2.76 13.00
C ILE A 460 -28.12 -2.45 13.95
N LYS A 461 -27.80 -1.80 15.07
CA LYS A 461 -28.78 -1.17 15.97
C LYS A 461 -28.49 0.33 16.13
N SER A 462 -28.49 1.02 15.00
CA SER A 462 -28.60 2.47 14.91
C SER A 462 -29.80 2.83 14.03
N THR A 463 -30.78 3.55 14.58
CA THR A 463 -31.91 4.09 13.80
C THR A 463 -31.39 5.09 12.78
N SER A 464 -31.30 4.68 11.51
CA SER A 464 -30.91 5.56 10.41
C SER A 464 -32.01 6.60 10.17
N SER A 465 -31.65 7.88 10.18
CA SER A 465 -32.41 8.87 9.41
C SER A 465 -32.35 8.49 7.93
N GLN A 466 -33.46 8.62 7.21
CA GLN A 466 -33.50 8.34 5.77
C GLN A 466 -32.74 9.43 5.01
N ARG A 467 -31.45 9.18 4.78
CA ARG A 467 -30.64 9.93 3.82
C ARG A 467 -31.06 9.54 2.40
N SER A 468 -30.94 10.47 1.46
CA SER A 468 -30.98 10.16 0.02
C SER A 468 -29.92 9.10 -0.28
N ILE A 469 -30.30 8.05 -1.01
CA ILE A 469 -29.32 7.22 -1.70
C ILE A 469 -29.19 7.81 -3.10
N ASP A 470 -28.17 8.64 -3.28
CA ASP A 470 -27.85 9.19 -4.59
C ASP A 470 -27.31 8.03 -5.45
N CYS A 471 -28.11 7.60 -6.43
CA CYS A 471 -27.73 6.52 -7.34
C CYS A 471 -26.47 6.92 -8.13
N LEU A 472 -25.38 6.17 -7.94
CA LEU A 472 -24.19 6.29 -8.77
C LEU A 472 -24.45 5.68 -10.15
N SER A 473 -23.61 6.02 -11.14
CA SER A 473 -23.84 5.61 -12.53
C SER A 473 -23.87 4.08 -12.70
N ASP A 474 -24.72 3.61 -13.62
CA ASP A 474 -24.75 2.21 -14.07
C ASP A 474 -23.39 1.74 -14.62
N ASP A 475 -22.51 2.66 -15.04
CA ASP A 475 -21.11 2.42 -15.38
C ASP A 475 -20.36 1.62 -14.31
N LEU A 476 -20.71 1.81 -13.02
CA LEU A 476 -20.12 1.06 -11.90
C LEU A 476 -20.47 -0.43 -11.93
N SER A 477 -21.53 -0.84 -12.62
CA SER A 477 -21.88 -2.25 -12.89
C SER A 477 -21.52 -2.67 -14.32
N ALA A 478 -21.64 -1.77 -15.29
CA ALA A 478 -21.35 -2.05 -16.71
C ALA A 478 -19.86 -2.30 -16.95
N ASN A 479 -18.97 -1.47 -16.39
CA ASN A 479 -17.53 -1.60 -16.62
C ASN A 479 -16.92 -2.86 -15.98
N PRO A 480 -17.25 -3.26 -14.72
CA PRO A 480 -16.83 -4.57 -14.22
C PRO A 480 -17.41 -5.72 -15.04
N THR A 481 -18.69 -5.65 -15.42
CA THR A 481 -19.34 -6.72 -16.20
C THR A 481 -18.67 -6.89 -17.56
N ARG A 482 -18.46 -5.79 -18.31
CA ARG A 482 -17.75 -5.83 -19.60
C ARG A 482 -16.30 -6.31 -19.43
N GLY A 483 -15.59 -5.82 -18.41
CA GLY A 483 -14.19 -6.17 -18.17
C GLY A 483 -13.97 -7.64 -17.78
N ILE A 484 -14.81 -8.19 -16.90
CA ILE A 484 -14.67 -9.58 -16.42
C ILE A 484 -15.06 -10.57 -17.52
N PHE A 485 -16.20 -10.34 -18.21
CA PHE A 485 -16.60 -11.21 -19.31
C PHE A 485 -15.67 -11.06 -20.52
N GLY A 486 -15.15 -9.87 -20.80
CA GLY A 486 -14.12 -9.65 -21.83
C GLY A 486 -12.79 -10.37 -21.53
N TRP A 487 -12.36 -10.41 -20.26
CA TRP A 487 -11.22 -11.21 -19.83
C TRP A 487 -11.49 -12.72 -19.99
N LEU A 488 -12.62 -13.19 -19.43
CA LEU A 488 -13.06 -14.59 -19.45
C LEU A 488 -13.31 -15.15 -20.86
N ARG A 489 -13.74 -14.29 -21.79
CA ARG A 489 -14.04 -14.61 -23.19
C ARG A 489 -13.05 -13.94 -24.15
N SER A 490 -11.81 -13.76 -23.72
CA SER A 490 -10.73 -13.20 -24.56
C SER A 490 -10.39 -14.06 -25.78
N THR A 491 -10.82 -15.34 -25.80
CA THR A 491 -10.77 -16.26 -26.95
C THR A 491 -12.06 -16.30 -27.78
N GLY A 492 -13.14 -15.64 -27.33
CA GLY A 492 -14.46 -15.61 -27.96
C GLY A 492 -15.59 -16.02 -27.01
N TYR A 493 -16.83 -15.61 -27.33
CA TYR A 493 -18.03 -15.99 -26.57
C TYR A 493 -18.67 -17.27 -27.14
N PRO A 494 -19.06 -18.24 -26.30
CA PRO A 494 -19.84 -19.40 -26.75
C PRO A 494 -21.27 -19.00 -27.13
N ALA A 495 -21.86 -19.74 -28.08
CA ALA A 495 -23.17 -19.41 -28.65
C ALA A 495 -24.31 -19.35 -27.62
N ASN A 496 -24.21 -20.11 -26.53
CA ASN A 496 -25.18 -20.13 -25.44
C ASN A 496 -25.16 -18.84 -24.58
N GLU A 497 -24.04 -18.11 -24.57
CA GLU A 497 -23.88 -16.80 -23.91
C GLU A 497 -24.36 -15.61 -24.77
N ARG A 498 -25.07 -15.87 -25.87
CA ARG A 498 -25.69 -14.83 -26.73
C ARG A 498 -26.61 -13.85 -26.00
N HIS A 499 -27.13 -14.22 -24.83
CA HIS A 499 -27.90 -13.33 -23.97
C HIS A 499 -27.03 -12.32 -23.18
N VAL A 500 -25.74 -12.62 -22.98
CA VAL A 500 -24.75 -11.75 -22.32
C VAL A 500 -24.14 -10.78 -23.33
N TYR A 501 -23.49 -11.28 -24.39
CA TYR A 501 -22.74 -10.42 -25.33
C TYR A 501 -23.62 -9.59 -26.29
N LYS A 502 -24.96 -9.70 -26.18
CA LYS A 502 -25.93 -8.79 -26.82
C LYS A 502 -26.59 -7.82 -25.84
N HIS A 503 -26.16 -7.78 -24.58
CA HIS A 503 -26.61 -6.77 -23.63
C HIS A 503 -25.94 -5.42 -23.96
N PRO A 504 -26.65 -4.26 -23.89
CA PRO A 504 -26.10 -2.96 -24.32
C PRO A 504 -24.79 -2.54 -23.65
N TRP A 505 -24.47 -3.04 -22.45
CA TRP A 505 -23.17 -2.80 -21.80
C TRP A 505 -21.94 -3.34 -22.57
N PHE A 506 -22.15 -4.27 -23.52
CA PHE A 506 -21.15 -4.79 -24.44
C PHE A 506 -21.22 -4.16 -25.84
N ASP A 507 -22.27 -3.39 -26.15
CA ASP A 507 -22.47 -2.72 -27.43
C ASP A 507 -21.75 -1.37 -27.46
N VAL A 508 -20.42 -1.43 -27.28
CA VAL A 508 -19.52 -0.28 -27.39
C VAL A 508 -19.17 -0.12 -28.87
N GLY A 509 -19.97 0.66 -29.59
CA GLY A 509 -19.67 1.01 -30.98
C GLY A 509 -18.32 1.75 -31.10
N ASP A 510 -17.64 1.56 -32.23
CA ASP A 510 -16.24 1.96 -32.48
C ASP A 510 -15.92 3.38 -31.97
N SER A 511 -15.29 3.43 -30.80
CA SER A 511 -15.00 4.63 -30.02
C SER A 511 -13.59 4.46 -29.45
N ASP A 512 -12.63 5.24 -29.96
CA ASP A 512 -11.19 5.10 -29.69
C ASP A 512 -10.78 5.57 -28.26
N GLU A 513 -11.56 5.23 -27.24
CA GLU A 513 -11.15 5.30 -25.83
C GLU A 513 -10.64 3.93 -25.37
N ASP A 514 -9.49 3.54 -25.92
CA ASP A 514 -8.58 2.56 -25.32
C ASP A 514 -8.03 3.16 -24.01
N GLY A 515 -8.89 3.17 -22.98
CA GLY A 515 -8.64 3.62 -21.61
C GLY A 515 -7.66 2.72 -20.86
N SER A 516 -6.49 2.54 -21.46
CA SER A 516 -5.36 1.74 -21.00
C SER A 516 -4.75 2.40 -19.76
N LEU A 517 -5.20 1.97 -18.58
CA LEU A 517 -4.57 2.27 -17.29
C LEU A 517 -3.23 1.50 -17.08
N ASP A 518 -2.48 1.27 -18.16
CA ASP A 518 -1.07 0.88 -18.14
C ASP A 518 -0.26 2.20 -18.22
N ASP A 519 -0.18 2.94 -17.10
CA ASP A 519 0.80 4.03 -16.89
C ASP A 519 2.23 3.42 -16.83
N ARG A 520 2.68 2.92 -17.99
CA ARG A 520 4.05 2.49 -18.25
C ARG A 520 4.69 3.50 -19.18
N GLU A 521 5.64 4.26 -18.66
CA GLU A 521 6.52 5.08 -19.50
C GLU A 521 7.48 4.19 -20.31
N ASP A 522 6.98 3.54 -21.37
CA ASP A 522 7.84 2.87 -22.34
C ASP A 522 8.51 3.91 -23.25
N SER A 523 9.63 4.45 -22.77
CA SER A 523 10.35 5.55 -23.42
C SER A 523 11.20 5.08 -24.63
N SER A 524 10.63 4.29 -25.54
CA SER A 524 11.30 3.70 -26.71
C SER A 524 10.89 4.36 -28.04
N LYS A 525 11.00 5.69 -28.13
CA LYS A 525 10.91 6.40 -29.43
C LYS A 525 12.13 6.12 -30.31
N VAL A 526 12.14 4.97 -30.96
CA VAL A 526 12.99 4.70 -32.13
C VAL A 526 12.64 5.73 -33.20
N ASN A 527 13.64 6.49 -33.66
CA ASN A 527 13.41 7.64 -34.52
C ASN A 527 13.25 7.18 -35.98
N GLU A 528 12.02 7.13 -36.47
CA GLU A 528 11.66 6.53 -37.79
C GLU A 528 12.24 7.27 -39.02
N ALA A 529 12.97 8.36 -38.79
CA ALA A 529 13.70 9.12 -39.80
C ALA A 529 14.96 8.39 -40.34
N ASP A 530 15.64 7.58 -39.52
CA ASP A 530 16.96 7.01 -39.88
C ASP A 530 16.86 5.76 -40.76
N ILE A 531 15.72 5.06 -40.78
CA ILE A 531 15.50 3.84 -41.57
C ILE A 531 15.46 4.14 -43.09
N ARG A 532 15.16 5.37 -43.50
CA ARG A 532 15.05 5.76 -44.92
C ARG A 532 16.38 6.20 -45.58
N LYS A 533 17.53 5.92 -44.96
CA LYS A 533 18.86 6.24 -45.51
C LYS A 533 19.78 5.03 -45.76
N ALA A 534 19.29 3.81 -45.58
CA ALA A 534 20.07 2.57 -45.74
C ALA A 534 19.63 1.68 -46.93
N VAL A 535 19.04 2.29 -47.97
CA VAL A 535 18.56 1.57 -49.19
C VAL A 535 19.15 2.15 -50.49
N GLU A 536 19.77 3.33 -50.45
CA GLU A 536 20.48 3.93 -51.60
C GLU A 536 21.90 4.40 -51.18
N ASN A 537 22.82 3.44 -51.04
CA ASN A 537 24.25 3.48 -51.40
C ASN A 537 24.93 2.16 -50.97
#